data_AF-A0A7C3B1Z2-F1
#
_entry.id   AF-A0A7C3B1Z2-F1
#
_cell.length_a   1.000
_cell.length_b   1.000
_cell.length_c   1.000
_cell.angle_alpha   90.00
_cell.angle_beta   90.00
_cell.angle_gamma   90.00
#
_symmetry.space_group_name_H-M   'P 1'
#
loop_
_entity.id
_entity.type
_entity.pdbx_description
1 polymer ?
#
loop_
_entity_poly.entity_id
_entity_poly.type
_entity_poly.pdbx_seq_one_letter_code
_entity_poly.pdbx_strand_id
1 'polypeptide(L)'
;MRLPKRGEKGFTLIELLIVVAILGVLAAVVIPNVGRFIGRGESEAADTEFTNIQSAVVAMMTDNELDQLPNPVGVATSDMAAFPDATSDWNNGGKTTDINGNSFGAGDRAGFILYQHDMLGDTANTTLVNYVATQTTKGTYTVDAYGTVTQQSTGYD
;
A
#
# COMPACT_ATOMS: atom_id res chain seq x y z
N MET A 1 -66.79 6.21 -25.80
CA MET A 1 -66.80 4.96 -25.01
C MET A 1 -65.46 4.89 -24.28
N ARG A 2 -65.41 5.05 -22.95
CA ARG A 2 -64.17 5.02 -22.14
C ARG A 2 -64.00 3.61 -21.56
N LEU A 3 -62.87 2.96 -21.86
CA LEU A 3 -62.53 1.65 -21.31
C LEU A 3 -62.09 1.75 -19.83
N PRO A 4 -62.59 0.89 -18.93
CA PRO A 4 -62.15 0.88 -17.54
C PRO A 4 -60.69 0.39 -17.45
N LYS A 5 -59.85 1.15 -16.74
CA LYS A 5 -58.48 0.76 -16.40
C LYS A 5 -58.52 -0.46 -15.48
N ARG A 6 -57.81 -1.52 -15.87
CA ARG A 6 -57.63 -2.75 -15.08
C ARG A 6 -56.92 -2.38 -13.76
N GLY A 7 -57.53 -2.72 -12.63
CA GLY A 7 -57.07 -2.34 -11.29
C GLY A 7 -55.70 -2.91 -10.95
N GLU A 8 -54.87 -2.07 -10.34
CA GLU A 8 -53.61 -2.44 -9.71
C GLU A 8 -53.92 -3.40 -8.54
N LYS A 9 -53.47 -4.65 -8.64
CA LYS A 9 -53.58 -5.61 -7.55
C LYS A 9 -52.56 -5.24 -6.49
N GLY A 10 -53.01 -4.81 -5.31
CA GLY A 10 -52.14 -4.58 -4.15
C GLY A 10 -51.54 -5.89 -3.63
N PHE A 11 -50.31 -5.81 -3.10
CA PHE A 11 -49.65 -6.91 -2.40
C PHE A 11 -50.46 -7.34 -1.18
N THR A 12 -50.57 -8.65 -0.92
CA THR A 12 -51.20 -9.15 0.30
C THR A 12 -50.23 -9.08 1.48
N LEU A 13 -50.75 -8.86 2.69
CA LEU A 13 -49.93 -8.84 3.91
C LEU A 13 -49.23 -10.17 4.16
N ILE A 14 -49.85 -11.29 3.77
CA ILE A 14 -49.26 -12.63 3.93
C ILE A 14 -48.09 -12.85 2.97
N GLU A 15 -48.17 -12.32 1.74
CA GLU A 15 -47.04 -12.35 0.79
C GLU A 15 -45.85 -11.57 1.34
N LEU A 16 -46.08 -10.38 1.91
CA LEU A 16 -45.01 -9.60 2.51
C LEU A 16 -44.38 -10.31 3.72
N LEU A 17 -45.20 -10.97 4.55
CA LEU A 17 -44.75 -11.65 5.77
C LEU A 17 -43.82 -12.83 5.45
N ILE A 18 -44.18 -13.64 4.45
CA ILE A 18 -43.33 -14.77 4.03
C ILE A 18 -41.99 -14.26 3.46
N VAL A 19 -42.01 -13.16 2.71
CA VAL A 19 -40.79 -12.57 2.14
C VAL A 19 -39.83 -12.13 3.24
N VAL A 20 -40.29 -11.37 4.24
CA VAL A 20 -39.41 -10.93 5.34
C VAL A 20 -38.95 -12.10 6.22
N ALA A 21 -39.76 -13.16 6.37
CA ALA A 21 -39.36 -14.36 7.08
C ALA A 21 -38.20 -15.09 6.37
N ILE A 22 -38.29 -15.25 5.04
CA ILE A 22 -37.21 -15.87 4.26
C ILE A 22 -35.95 -14.97 4.26
N LEU A 23 -36.11 -13.66 4.06
CA LEU A 23 -35.00 -12.71 4.15
C LEU A 23 -34.32 -12.73 5.53
N GLY A 24 -35.08 -12.89 6.62
CA GLY A 24 -34.55 -13.03 7.97
C GLY A 24 -33.68 -14.28 8.15
N VAL A 25 -34.11 -15.42 7.63
CA VAL A 25 -33.32 -16.67 7.67
C VAL A 25 -32.05 -16.55 6.83
N LEU A 26 -32.15 -15.99 5.61
CA LEU A 26 -30.99 -15.78 4.74
C LEU A 26 -29.98 -14.82 5.38
N ALA A 27 -30.44 -13.71 5.95
CA ALA A 27 -29.59 -12.72 6.61
C ALA A 27 -28.84 -13.35 7.81
N ALA A 28 -29.51 -14.18 8.61
CA ALA A 28 -28.89 -14.83 9.77
C ALA A 28 -27.71 -15.74 9.41
N VAL A 29 -27.73 -16.39 8.25
CA VAL A 29 -26.64 -17.26 7.77
C VAL A 29 -25.55 -16.46 7.06
N VAL A 30 -25.93 -15.46 6.25
CA VAL A 30 -24.98 -14.74 5.38
C VAL A 30 -24.14 -13.72 6.14
N ILE A 31 -24.74 -12.94 7.05
CA ILE A 31 -24.05 -11.86 7.79
C ILE A 31 -22.76 -12.34 8.50
N PRO A 32 -22.76 -13.43 9.29
CA PRO A 32 -21.53 -13.87 9.97
C PRO A 32 -20.44 -14.35 9.01
N ASN A 33 -20.81 -14.85 7.84
CA ASN A 33 -19.86 -15.33 6.83
C ASN A 33 -19.20 -14.16 6.07
N VAL A 34 -19.95 -13.10 5.77
CA VAL A 34 -19.42 -11.91 5.10
C VAL A 34 -18.36 -11.22 5.95
N GLY A 35 -18.59 -11.06 7.26
CA GLY A 35 -17.59 -10.47 8.16
C GLY A 35 -16.26 -11.25 8.19
N ARG A 36 -16.33 -12.58 8.24
CA ARG A 36 -15.13 -13.44 8.17
C ARG A 36 -14.41 -13.35 6.84
N PHE A 37 -15.13 -13.17 5.75
CA PHE A 37 -14.54 -13.03 4.42
C PHE A 37 -13.79 -11.70 4.27
N ILE A 38 -14.37 -10.60 4.76
CA ILE A 38 -13.74 -9.28 4.75
C ILE A 38 -12.44 -9.30 5.58
N GLY A 39 -12.49 -9.77 6.83
CA GLY A 39 -11.29 -9.83 7.68
C GLY A 39 -10.17 -10.72 7.13
N ARG A 40 -10.52 -11.79 6.40
CA ARG A 40 -9.51 -12.58 5.65
C ARG A 40 -8.90 -11.77 4.50
N GLY A 41 -9.73 -11.07 3.73
CA GLY A 41 -9.24 -10.21 2.65
C GLY A 41 -8.30 -9.11 3.15
N GLU A 42 -8.57 -8.57 4.33
CA GLU A 42 -7.73 -7.58 5.00
C GLU A 42 -6.38 -8.15 5.44
N SER A 43 -6.37 -9.34 6.04
CA SER A 43 -5.11 -10.04 6.40
C SER A 43 -4.26 -10.33 5.15
N GLU A 44 -4.86 -10.87 4.09
CA GLU A 44 -4.16 -11.19 2.85
C GLU A 44 -3.62 -9.92 2.16
N ALA A 45 -4.35 -8.80 2.26
CA ALA A 45 -3.90 -7.51 1.77
C ALA A 45 -2.69 -6.99 2.57
N ALA A 46 -2.70 -7.14 3.89
CA ALA A 46 -1.58 -6.77 4.75
C ALA A 46 -0.31 -7.59 4.44
N ASP A 47 -0.46 -8.91 4.24
CA ASP A 47 0.66 -9.81 3.91
C ASP A 47 1.23 -9.52 2.51
N THR A 48 0.36 -9.21 1.55
CA THR A 48 0.76 -8.80 0.20
C THR A 48 1.52 -7.47 0.24
N GLU A 49 1.03 -6.48 0.99
CA GLU A 49 1.70 -5.18 1.16
C GLU A 49 3.10 -5.37 1.77
N PHE A 50 3.20 -6.14 2.86
CA PHE A 50 4.49 -6.45 3.51
C PHE A 50 5.47 -7.11 2.54
N THR A 51 5.03 -8.13 1.81
CA THR A 51 5.88 -8.85 0.84
C THR A 51 6.36 -7.94 -0.29
N ASN A 52 5.50 -7.05 -0.77
CA ASN A 52 5.85 -6.07 -1.79
C ASN A 52 6.93 -5.10 -1.28
N ILE A 53 6.80 -4.61 -0.04
CA ILE A 53 7.79 -3.69 0.55
C ILE A 53 9.12 -4.40 0.79
N GLN A 54 9.11 -5.61 1.34
CA GLN A 54 10.34 -6.40 1.53
C GLN A 54 11.06 -6.65 0.20
N SER A 55 10.32 -6.99 -0.85
CA SER A 55 10.88 -7.21 -2.18
C SER A 55 11.45 -5.91 -2.77
N ALA A 56 10.76 -4.79 -2.57
CA ALA A 56 11.20 -3.47 -3.01
C ALA A 56 12.49 -3.03 -2.32
N VAL A 57 12.64 -3.27 -1.00
CA VAL A 57 13.90 -3.00 -0.27
C VAL A 57 15.05 -3.82 -0.84
N VAL A 58 14.84 -5.12 -1.07
CA VAL A 58 15.89 -6.00 -1.63
C VAL A 58 16.26 -5.57 -3.04
N ALA A 59 15.29 -5.25 -3.89
CA ALA A 59 15.53 -4.75 -5.24
C ALA A 59 16.34 -3.45 -5.22
N MET A 60 15.95 -2.50 -4.36
CA MET A 60 16.67 -1.24 -4.20
C MET A 60 18.10 -1.45 -3.71
N MET A 61 18.33 -2.30 -2.69
CA MET A 61 19.70 -2.58 -2.23
C MET A 61 20.54 -3.26 -3.32
N THR A 62 19.95 -4.17 -4.09
CA THR A 62 20.64 -4.88 -5.17
C THR A 62 21.04 -3.94 -6.31
N ASP A 63 20.12 -3.11 -6.78
CA ASP A 63 20.37 -2.15 -7.86
C ASP A 63 21.45 -1.13 -7.50
N ASN A 64 21.60 -0.86 -6.20
CA ASN A 64 22.54 0.12 -5.68
C ASN A 64 23.78 -0.51 -5.03
N GLU A 65 23.96 -1.83 -5.21
CA GLU A 65 25.11 -2.59 -4.72
C GLU A 65 25.40 -2.36 -3.23
N LEU A 66 24.33 -2.29 -2.43
CA LEU A 66 24.41 -2.06 -0.98
C LEU A 66 24.54 -3.38 -0.21
N ASP A 67 25.63 -3.53 0.52
CA ASP A 67 25.78 -4.59 1.53
C ASP A 67 24.97 -4.26 2.81
N GLN A 68 24.85 -2.96 3.14
CA GLN A 68 24.08 -2.47 4.27
C GLN A 68 23.43 -1.13 3.95
N LEU A 69 22.25 -0.89 4.54
CA LEU A 69 21.61 0.41 4.55
C LEU A 69 22.41 1.37 5.45
N PRO A 70 22.80 2.56 4.96
CA PRO A 70 23.52 3.55 5.76
C PRO A 70 22.73 4.04 6.98
N ASN A 71 21.44 4.33 6.81
CA ASN A 71 20.57 4.85 7.88
C ASN A 71 19.21 4.11 7.90
N PRO A 72 19.19 2.86 8.38
CA PRO A 72 17.97 2.06 8.40
C PRO A 72 16.89 2.71 9.29
N VAL A 73 15.63 2.64 8.83
CA VAL A 73 14.47 3.15 9.56
C VAL A 73 14.17 2.31 10.80
N GLY A 74 14.56 2.82 11.98
CA GLY A 74 14.28 2.20 13.29
C GLY A 74 12.95 2.63 13.94
N VAL A 75 12.32 3.70 13.46
CA VAL A 75 10.99 4.16 13.92
C VAL A 75 9.98 3.90 12.83
N ALA A 76 8.90 3.18 13.16
CA ALA A 76 7.93 2.73 12.17
C ALA A 76 7.33 3.89 11.36
N THR A 77 7.33 3.75 10.03
CA THR A 77 6.74 4.73 9.12
C THR A 77 5.89 4.04 8.05
N SER A 78 4.92 4.77 7.50
CA SER A 78 4.15 4.37 6.31
C SER A 78 4.57 5.15 5.07
N ASP A 79 5.55 6.07 5.18
CA ASP A 79 6.01 6.91 4.06
C ASP A 79 7.18 6.27 3.32
N MET A 80 6.90 5.76 2.13
CA MET A 80 7.87 5.09 1.26
C MET A 80 8.81 6.07 0.53
N ALA A 81 8.56 7.39 0.64
CA ALA A 81 9.53 8.40 0.22
C ALA A 81 10.63 8.66 1.28
N ALA A 82 10.52 8.05 2.46
CA ALA A 82 11.49 8.13 3.55
C ALA A 82 11.91 6.75 4.09
N PHE A 83 11.69 5.70 3.29
CA PHE A 83 11.96 4.30 3.63
C PHE A 83 12.65 3.61 2.45
N PRO A 84 13.59 2.68 2.66
CA PRO A 84 14.09 2.15 3.94
C PRO A 84 15.19 2.99 4.62
N ASP A 85 15.67 4.05 3.98
CA ASP A 85 16.69 4.92 4.54
C ASP A 85 16.12 6.30 4.90
N ALA A 86 16.16 6.66 6.19
CA ALA A 86 15.42 7.79 6.74
C ALA A 86 16.11 9.14 6.59
N THR A 87 17.45 9.14 6.46
CA THR A 87 18.26 10.36 6.57
C THR A 87 19.28 10.50 5.46
N SER A 88 19.47 9.48 4.64
CA SER A 88 20.40 9.55 3.52
C SER A 88 19.86 10.44 2.41
N ASP A 89 20.71 11.37 2.02
CA ASP A 89 20.53 12.19 0.83
C ASP A 89 21.89 12.40 0.16
N TRP A 90 21.96 13.28 -0.83
CA TRP A 90 23.22 13.64 -1.48
C TRP A 90 24.24 14.32 -0.55
N ASN A 91 23.79 14.94 0.56
CA ASN A 91 24.65 15.58 1.56
C ASN A 91 25.06 14.65 2.71
N ASN A 92 24.29 13.59 2.94
CA ASN A 92 24.34 12.81 4.17
C ASN A 92 24.33 11.30 3.90
N GLY A 93 25.39 10.79 3.26
CA GLY A 93 25.63 9.34 3.20
C GLY A 93 24.66 8.52 2.33
N GLY A 94 23.99 9.15 1.36
CA GLY A 94 23.13 8.49 0.37
C GLY A 94 23.80 8.25 -0.98
N LYS A 95 22.98 8.10 -2.03
CA LYS A 95 23.46 8.05 -3.42
C LYS A 95 24.23 9.32 -3.76
N THR A 96 25.50 9.19 -4.15
CA THR A 96 26.37 10.33 -4.50
C THR A 96 26.56 10.52 -6.00
N THR A 97 26.49 9.45 -6.79
CA THR A 97 26.59 9.51 -8.26
C THR A 97 25.55 8.64 -8.94
N ASP A 98 25.12 9.04 -10.14
CA ASP A 98 24.26 8.24 -11.02
C ASP A 98 25.04 7.13 -11.75
N ILE A 99 24.33 6.36 -12.58
CA ILE A 99 24.91 5.27 -13.40
C ILE A 99 25.95 5.75 -14.42
N ASN A 100 25.94 7.04 -14.77
CA ASN A 100 26.89 7.66 -15.68
C ASN A 100 28.06 8.34 -14.95
N GLY A 101 28.07 8.31 -13.60
CA GLY A 101 29.07 8.95 -12.76
C GLY A 101 28.83 10.44 -12.49
N ASN A 102 27.67 10.99 -12.87
CA ASN A 102 27.32 12.38 -12.53
C ASN A 102 26.91 12.48 -11.07
N SER A 103 27.34 13.54 -10.39
CA SER A 103 27.02 13.74 -8.98
C SER A 103 25.60 14.27 -8.78
N PHE A 104 24.89 13.72 -7.79
CA PHE A 104 23.63 14.29 -7.30
C PHE A 104 23.89 15.60 -6.54
N GLY A 105 22.93 16.53 -6.58
CA GLY A 105 23.03 17.84 -5.97
C GLY A 105 21.72 18.37 -5.39
N ALA A 106 21.74 19.65 -5.02
CA ALA A 106 20.61 20.32 -4.36
C ALA A 106 19.37 20.36 -5.26
N GLY A 107 18.32 19.63 -4.87
CA GLY A 107 17.06 19.52 -5.63
C GLY A 107 16.77 18.10 -6.08
N ASP A 108 17.80 17.25 -6.15
CA ASP A 108 17.64 15.85 -6.48
C ASP A 108 17.11 15.08 -5.28
N ARG A 109 16.23 14.11 -5.55
CA ARG A 109 15.75 13.17 -4.53
C ARG A 109 16.68 11.97 -4.44
N ALA A 110 17.95 12.27 -4.16
CA ALA A 110 18.98 11.28 -3.93
C ALA A 110 18.80 10.64 -2.54
N GLY A 111 19.18 9.37 -2.43
CA GLY A 111 18.96 8.56 -1.24
C GLY A 111 18.55 7.14 -1.61
N PHE A 112 18.44 6.29 -0.61
CA PHE A 112 18.06 4.88 -0.76
C PHE A 112 16.61 4.68 -0.32
N ILE A 113 15.66 5.19 -1.13
CA ILE A 113 14.22 5.21 -0.84
C ILE A 113 13.39 4.47 -1.91
N LEU A 114 12.18 4.03 -1.56
CA LEU A 114 11.34 3.20 -2.43
C LEU A 114 10.41 3.99 -3.36
N TYR A 115 10.10 5.24 -3.04
CA TYR A 115 9.17 6.06 -3.82
C TYR A 115 9.76 7.42 -4.17
N GLN A 116 9.66 7.77 -5.45
CA GLN A 116 10.09 9.03 -6.05
C GLN A 116 11.56 9.38 -5.75
N HIS A 117 12.46 8.43 -6.00
CA HIS A 117 13.91 8.70 -6.00
C HIS A 117 14.38 9.10 -7.39
N ASP A 118 15.50 9.82 -7.46
CA ASP A 118 16.09 10.24 -8.73
C ASP A 118 17.04 9.18 -9.31
N MET A 119 17.00 9.01 -10.63
CA MET A 119 17.94 8.15 -11.37
C MET A 119 19.21 8.87 -11.82
N LEU A 120 19.14 10.19 -12.04
CA LEU A 120 20.19 10.95 -12.71
C LEU A 120 20.65 12.12 -11.84
N GLY A 121 21.97 12.29 -11.74
CA GLY A 121 22.60 13.41 -11.04
C GLY A 121 22.62 14.64 -11.93
N ASP A 122 21.44 15.15 -12.24
CA ASP A 122 21.23 16.34 -13.07
C ASP A 122 20.18 17.19 -12.35
N THR A 123 20.64 18.31 -11.80
CA THR A 123 19.86 19.27 -10.99
C THR A 123 18.59 19.81 -11.70
N ALA A 124 18.34 19.43 -12.95
CA ALA A 124 17.18 19.81 -13.74
C ALA A 124 16.23 18.64 -14.12
N ASN A 125 16.63 17.37 -14.00
CA ASN A 125 15.90 16.26 -14.60
C ASN A 125 15.26 15.32 -13.56
N THR A 126 13.99 15.58 -13.25
CA THR A 126 13.19 14.85 -12.26
C THR A 126 12.64 13.51 -12.78
N THR A 127 13.46 12.69 -13.43
CA THR A 127 13.01 11.37 -13.86
C THR A 127 12.96 10.44 -12.65
N LEU A 128 11.81 10.47 -11.97
CA LEU A 128 11.57 9.74 -10.74
C LEU A 128 11.33 8.25 -11.01
N VAL A 129 11.95 7.40 -10.20
CA VAL A 129 11.71 5.95 -10.18
C VAL A 129 11.15 5.52 -8.85
N ASN A 130 10.30 4.49 -8.92
CA ASN A 130 9.68 3.88 -7.76
C ASN A 130 9.91 2.37 -7.79
N TYR A 131 10.26 1.82 -6.62
CA TYR A 131 10.24 0.40 -6.33
C TYR A 131 8.86 -0.06 -5.82
N VAL A 132 8.02 0.89 -5.38
CA VAL A 132 6.62 0.66 -4.96
C VAL A 132 5.66 1.57 -5.72
N ALA A 133 4.39 1.14 -5.85
CA ALA A 133 3.41 1.88 -6.65
C ALA A 133 2.85 3.15 -5.97
N THR A 134 2.91 3.21 -4.63
CA THR A 134 2.31 4.29 -3.84
C THR A 134 3.31 4.85 -2.84
N GLN A 135 3.16 6.14 -2.51
CA GLN A 135 3.98 6.77 -1.49
C GLN A 135 3.65 6.25 -0.09
N THR A 136 2.37 6.05 0.21
CA THR A 136 1.92 5.70 1.55
C THR A 136 1.32 4.30 1.55
N THR A 137 1.69 3.53 2.56
CA THR A 137 1.17 2.20 2.86
C THR A 137 0.09 2.28 3.93
N LYS A 138 -0.76 1.24 4.05
CA LYS A 138 -1.67 1.15 5.19
C LYS A 138 -0.92 0.77 6.46
N GLY A 139 -0.01 -0.19 6.35
CA GLY A 139 0.83 -0.61 7.46
C GLY A 139 1.98 0.36 7.74
N THR A 140 2.62 0.16 8.89
CA THR A 140 3.87 0.85 9.25
C THR A 140 5.00 -0.16 9.39
N TYR A 141 6.18 0.25 8.94
CA TYR A 141 7.31 -0.65 8.76
C TYR A 141 8.59 -0.05 9.34
N THR A 142 9.43 -0.92 9.88
CA THR A 142 10.84 -0.66 10.21
C THR A 142 11.72 -1.56 9.38
N VAL A 143 13.00 -1.25 9.28
CA VAL A 143 13.98 -2.06 8.55
C VAL A 143 15.29 -2.07 9.32
N ASP A 144 16.00 -3.19 9.30
CA ASP A 144 17.36 -3.26 9.85
C ASP A 144 18.42 -2.84 8.83
N ALA A 145 19.68 -2.79 9.25
CA ALA A 145 20.79 -2.42 8.37
C ALA A 145 21.01 -3.38 7.19
N TYR A 146 20.44 -4.59 7.24
CA TYR A 146 20.61 -5.63 6.22
C TYR A 146 19.40 -5.76 5.28
N GLY A 147 18.45 -4.84 5.39
CA GLY A 147 17.25 -4.83 4.54
C GLY A 147 16.12 -5.74 5.02
N THR A 148 16.20 -6.29 6.23
CA THR A 148 15.10 -7.07 6.81
C THR A 148 14.00 -6.13 7.26
N VAL A 149 12.84 -6.19 6.62
CA VAL A 149 11.67 -5.38 6.95
C VAL A 149 10.87 -6.05 8.07
N THR A 150 10.41 -5.25 9.03
CA THR A 150 9.49 -5.68 10.09
C THR A 150 8.22 -4.82 10.03
N GLN A 151 7.07 -5.47 9.91
CA GLN A 151 5.76 -4.81 10.00
C GLN A 151 5.41 -4.56 11.48
N GLN A 152 5.17 -3.31 11.84
CA GLN A 152 4.82 -2.90 13.21
C GLN A 152 3.30 -2.79 13.39
N SER A 153 2.58 -2.44 12.32
CA SER A 153 1.14 -2.44 12.26
C SER A 153 0.69 -2.74 10.84
N THR A 154 -0.40 -3.48 10.69
CA THR A 154 -1.02 -3.75 9.38
C THR A 154 -1.81 -2.52 8.89
N GLY A 155 -2.41 -1.75 9.80
CA GLY A 155 -3.35 -0.67 9.44
C GLY A 155 -4.64 -1.15 8.78
N TYR A 156 -4.89 -2.45 8.80
CA TYR A 156 -6.17 -3.08 8.45
C TYR A 156 -6.86 -3.48 9.76
N ASP A 157 -8.15 -3.14 9.89
CA ASP A 157 -8.95 -3.31 11.11
C ASP A 157 -9.69 -4.66 11.17
#